data_AF-A0A7T3KX22-F1
#
_entry.id   AF-A0A7T3KX22-F1
#
_cell.length_a   1.000
_cell.length_b   1.000
_cell.length_c   1.000
_cell.angle_alpha   90.00
_cell.angle_beta   90.00
_cell.angle_gamma   90.00
#
_symmetry.space_group_name_H-M   'P 1'
#
loop_
_entity.id
_entity.type
_entity.pdbx_description
1 polymer ?
#
loop_
_entity_poly.entity_id
_entity_poly.type
_entity_poly.pdbx_seq_one_letter_code
_entity_poly.pdbx_strand_id
1 'polypeptide(L)'
;MTLRDECWTIMLEQIVRTGKFKLGDLPLKDSERHTARRVARQMQEYDWLTRDSPSAAIWRAGPKAEMLLNLSEDKLELARN
;
A
#
# COMPACT_ATOMS: atom_id res chain seq x y z
N MET A 1 17.62 -10.26 1.01
CA MET A 1 16.30 -9.58 1.03
C MET A 1 15.73 -9.74 2.42
N THR A 2 15.21 -8.67 3.03
CA THR A 2 14.65 -8.68 4.39
C THR A 2 13.12 -8.72 4.33
N LEU A 3 12.46 -9.09 5.45
CA LEU A 3 10.99 -9.02 5.56
C LEU A 3 10.44 -7.61 5.28
N ARG A 4 11.22 -6.56 5.58
CA ARG A 4 10.83 -5.18 5.26
C ARG A 4 10.80 -4.94 3.75
N ASP A 5 11.82 -5.43 3.04
CA ASP A 5 11.92 -5.31 1.59
C ASP A 5 10.78 -6.09 0.92
N GLU A 6 10.47 -7.29 1.42
CA GLU A 6 9.33 -8.10 0.96
C GLU A 6 7.99 -7.39 1.16
N CYS A 7 7.75 -6.83 2.35
CA CYS A 7 6.55 -6.05 2.63
C CYS A 7 6.43 -4.86 1.67
N TRP A 8 7.53 -4.15 1.41
CA TRP A 8 7.56 -3.00 0.52
C TRP A 8 7.18 -3.40 -0.92
N THR A 9 7.80 -4.45 -1.44
CA THR A 9 7.52 -4.99 -2.77
C THR A 9 6.07 -5.43 -2.91
N ILE A 10 5.56 -6.24 -1.98
CA ILE A 10 4.17 -6.73 -1.99
C ILE A 10 3.18 -5.55 -2.01
N MET A 11 3.41 -4.52 -1.19
CA MET A 11 2.52 -3.36 -1.13
C MET A 11 2.54 -2.55 -2.43
N LEU A 12 3.71 -2.31 -3.02
CA LEU A 12 3.81 -1.62 -4.31
C LEU A 12 3.13 -2.42 -5.42
N GLU A 13 3.34 -3.73 -5.50
CA GLU A 13 2.67 -4.59 -6.47
C GLU A 13 1.15 -4.54 -6.31
N GLN A 14 0.65 -4.54 -5.07
CA GLN A 14 -0.78 -4.36 -4.82
C GLN A 14 -1.29 -3.01 -5.29
N ILE A 15 -0.56 -1.92 -5.01
CA ILE A 15 -0.95 -0.59 -5.49
C ILE A 15 -0.99 -0.55 -7.02
N VAL A 16 0.01 -1.10 -7.71
CA VAL A 16 0.02 -1.18 -9.18
C VAL A 16 -1.15 -2.01 -9.72
N ARG A 17 -1.53 -3.07 -9.01
CA ARG A 17 -2.59 -3.98 -9.44
C ARG A 17 -3.98 -3.40 -9.24
N THR A 18 -4.28 -2.88 -8.05
CA THR A 18 -5.64 -2.57 -7.59
C THR A 18 -5.83 -1.11 -7.15
N GLY A 19 -4.76 -0.32 -7.03
CA GLY A 19 -4.80 1.05 -6.51
C GLY A 19 -5.05 1.16 -4.99
N LYS A 20 -5.50 0.08 -4.34
CA LYS A 20 -5.78 0.00 -2.90
C LYS A 20 -5.67 -1.42 -2.34
N PHE A 21 -5.41 -1.55 -1.05
CA PHE A 21 -5.39 -2.85 -0.35
C PHE A 21 -5.68 -2.70 1.15
N LYS A 22 -6.09 -3.80 1.81
CA LYS A 22 -6.00 -3.93 3.26
C LYS A 22 -4.80 -4.78 3.61
N LEU A 23 -4.14 -4.48 4.73
CA LEU A 23 -2.99 -5.29 5.17
C LEU A 23 -3.37 -6.76 5.32
N GLY A 24 -4.58 -7.07 5.82
CA GLY A 24 -5.08 -8.43 6.01
C GLY A 24 -5.16 -9.27 4.74
N ASP A 25 -5.39 -8.62 3.59
CA ASP A 25 -5.56 -9.27 2.29
C ASP A 25 -4.21 -9.59 1.62
N LEU A 26 -3.11 -9.07 2.18
CA LEU A 26 -1.76 -9.36 1.69
C LEU A 26 -1.34 -10.79 2.07
N PRO A 27 -0.56 -11.47 1.20
CA PRO A 27 -0.05 -12.83 1.43
C PRO A 27 1.10 -12.82 2.46
N LEU A 28 0.78 -12.41 3.69
CA LEU A 28 1.70 -12.27 4.81
C LEU A 28 1.21 -13.15 5.97
N LYS A 29 2.16 -13.74 6.71
CA LYS A 29 1.86 -14.49 7.93
C LYS A 29 1.42 -13.55 9.04
N ASP A 30 0.68 -14.08 10.01
CA ASP A 30 0.24 -13.30 11.16
C ASP A 30 1.40 -12.72 11.98
N SER A 31 2.51 -13.45 12.07
CA SER A 31 3.76 -12.98 12.70
C SER A 31 4.40 -11.78 11.99
N GLU A 32 4.11 -11.58 10.69
CA GLU A 32 4.71 -10.53 9.86
C GLU A 32 3.87 -9.24 9.87
N ARG A 33 2.63 -9.29 10.37
CA ARG A 33 1.67 -8.17 10.34
C ARG A 33 2.17 -6.93 11.06
N HIS A 34 2.93 -7.09 12.15
CA HIS A 34 3.50 -5.95 12.87
C HIS A 34 4.53 -5.21 12.00
N THR A 35 5.42 -5.95 11.33
CA THR A 35 6.41 -5.39 10.40
C THR A 35 5.72 -4.72 9.21
N ALA A 36 4.74 -5.39 8.61
CA ALA A 36 3.96 -4.84 7.50
C ALA A 36 3.30 -3.51 7.87
N ARG A 37 2.70 -3.41 9.06
CA ARG A 37 2.10 -2.15 9.52
C ARG A 37 3.13 -1.02 9.67
N ARG A 38 4.34 -1.32 10.15
CA ARG A 38 5.43 -0.33 10.25
C ARG A 38 5.89 0.11 8.86
N VAL A 39 6.01 -0.82 7.92
CA VAL A 39 6.38 -0.53 6.53
C VAL A 39 5.32 0.34 5.85
N ALA A 40 4.03 0.01 5.96
CA ALA A 40 2.96 0.81 5.37
C ALA A 40 2.94 2.25 5.89
N ARG A 41 3.19 2.45 7.19
CA ARG A 41 3.33 3.81 7.79
C ARG A 41 4.53 4.55 7.22
N GLN A 42 5.67 3.89 7.09
CA GLN A 42 6.86 4.49 6.50
C GLN A 42 6.62 4.83 5.00
N MET A 43 5.94 3.97 4.26
CA MET A 43 5.55 4.25 2.88
C MET A 43 4.61 5.46 2.80
N GLN A 44 3.72 5.66 3.78
CA GLN A 44 2.91 6.87 3.89
C GLN A 44 3.74 8.12 4.18
N GLU A 45 4.73 8.04 5.07
CA GLU A 45 5.68 9.15 5.33
C GLU A 45 6.48 9.54 4.08
N TYR A 46 6.63 8.63 3.12
CA TYR A 46 7.29 8.85 1.83
C TYR A 46 6.32 9.06 0.66
N ASP A 47 5.05 9.33 0.93
CA ASP A 47 3.99 9.62 -0.04
C ASP A 47 3.67 8.48 -1.03
N TRP A 48 4.12 7.25 -0.77
CA TRP A 48 3.77 6.09 -1.58
C TRP A 48 2.37 5.56 -1.28
N LEU A 49 1.91 5.70 -0.04
CA LEU A 49 0.60 5.27 0.41
C LEU A 49 -0.15 6.41 1.10
N THR A 50 -1.47 6.34 1.06
CA THR A 50 -2.35 7.21 1.85
C THR A 50 -3.50 6.42 2.47
N ARG A 51 -4.18 7.03 3.44
CA ARG A 51 -5.37 6.48 4.11
C ARG A 51 -6.22 7.62 4.66
N ASP A 52 -7.54 7.41 4.68
CA ASP A 52 -8.52 8.45 5.00
C ASP A 52 -8.41 8.93 6.46
N SER A 53 -7.90 8.07 7.35
CA SER A 53 -7.68 8.40 8.75
C SER A 53 -6.57 7.53 9.36
N PRO A 54 -6.03 7.90 10.54
CA PRO A 54 -5.04 7.09 11.24
C PRO A 54 -5.50 5.68 11.64
N SER A 55 -6.82 5.41 11.65
CA SER A 55 -7.42 4.11 11.96
C SER A 55 -7.96 3.39 10.73
N ALA A 56 -8.01 4.03 9.56
CA ALA A 56 -8.51 3.42 8.34
C ALA A 56 -7.70 2.17 7.98
N ALA A 57 -8.42 1.09 7.65
CA ALA A 57 -7.83 -0.22 7.32
C ALA A 57 -7.38 -0.32 5.86
N ILE A 58 -7.91 0.54 4.99
CA ILE A 58 -7.63 0.58 3.56
C ILE A 58 -6.49 1.55 3.31
N TRP A 59 -5.46 1.07 2.63
CA TRP A 59 -4.36 1.84 2.08
C TRP A 59 -4.62 2.06 0.60
N ARG A 60 -4.35 3.28 0.12
CA ARG A 60 -4.51 3.70 -1.28
C ARG A 60 -3.19 4.23 -1.80
N ALA A 61 -3.08 4.37 -3.12
CA ALA A 61 -1.96 5.03 -3.76
C ALA A 61 -1.79 6.44 -3.17
N GLY A 62 -0.59 6.75 -2.68
CA GLY A 62 -0.24 8.12 -2.29
C GLY A 62 0.21 8.95 -3.49
N PRO A 63 0.43 10.27 -3.31
CA PRO A 63 0.76 11.19 -4.40
C PRO A 63 1.98 10.75 -5.23
N LYS A 64 3.01 10.21 -4.57
CA LYS A 64 4.22 9.73 -5.24
C LYS A 64 3.95 8.46 -6.06
N ALA A 65 3.08 7.58 -5.57
CA ALA A 65 2.65 6.41 -6.31
C ALA A 65 1.80 6.79 -7.53
N GLU A 66 0.87 7.73 -7.40
CA GLU A 66 0.07 8.23 -8.53
C GLU A 66 0.93 8.88 -9.62
N MET A 67 2.00 9.59 -9.24
CA MET A 67 2.90 10.24 -10.19
C MET A 67 3.88 9.28 -10.87
N LEU A 68 4.42 8.30 -10.14
CA LEU A 68 5.56 7.48 -10.60
C LEU A 68 5.17 6.08 -11.06
N LEU A 69 4.03 5.56 -10.60
CA LEU A 69 3.53 4.27 -11.03
C LEU A 69 2.57 4.49 -12.19
N ASN A 70 2.67 3.68 -13.24
CA ASN A 70 1.77 3.72 -14.39
C ASN A 70 0.39 3.13 -14.01
N LEU A 71 -0.30 3.78 -13.07
CA LEU A 71 -1.64 3.44 -12.63
C LEU A 71 -2.60 3.94 -13.72
N SER A 72 -3.25 3.02 -14.43
CA SER A 72 -4.29 3.39 -15.40
C SER A 72 -5.41 4.15 -14.68
N GLU A 73 -6.01 5.14 -15.34
CA GLU A 73 -7.01 6.05 -14.76
C GLU A 73 -8.20 5.27 -14.15
N ASP A 74 -8.63 4.18 -14.81
CA ASP A 74 -9.63 3.22 -14.31
C ASP A 74 -9.30 2.65 -12.91
N LYS A 75 -8.01 2.42 -12.61
CA LYS A 75 -7.57 1.89 -11.30
C LYS A 75 -7.59 2.97 -10.22
N LEU A 76 -7.33 4.22 -10.58
CA LEU A 76 -7.40 5.35 -9.66
C LEU A 76 -8.86 5.64 -9.28
N GLU A 77 -9.79 5.56 -10.23
CA GLU A 77 -11.23 5.72 -9.95
C GLU A 77 -11.77 4.62 -9.03
N LEU A 78 -11.38 3.36 -9.26
CA LEU A 78 -11.73 2.25 -8.36
C LEU A 78 -11.16 2.41 -6.94
N ALA A 79 -10.04 3.12 -6.79
CA ALA A 79 -9.43 3.36 -5.49
C ALA A 79 -10.13 4.49 -4.70
N ARG A 80 -10.72 5.47 -5.40
CA ARG A 80 -11.43 6.62 -4.82
C ARG A 80 -12.83 6.28 -4.31
N ASN A 81 -13.49 5.33 -4.97
CA ASN A 81 -14.79 4.76 -4.55
C ASN A 81 -14.63 3.61 -3.54
#